data_AF-A0A4R3VAZ8-F1
#
_entry.id   AF-A0A4R3VAZ8-F1
#
_cell.length_a   1.000
_cell.length_b   1.000
_cell.length_c   1.000
_cell.angle_alpha   90.00
_cell.angle_beta   90.00
_cell.angle_gamma   90.00
#
_symmetry.space_group_name_H-M   'P 1'
#
loop_
_entity.id
_entity.type
_entity.pdbx_description
1 polymer ?
#
loop_
_entity_poly.entity_id
_entity_poly.type
_entity_poly.pdbx_seq_one_letter_code
_entity_poly.pdbx_strand_id
1 'polypeptide(L)'
;MPYVTISASQSYSAEQKRQLIVSASEAVVSSLQAPVENVRVLLNEYPQERYLIAGRTEVPMLMYQVDLIEGRDDTKKAGLVNALKQAAVAATGIALGDVKVRLCDFRREDMGHFPA
;
A
#
# COMPACT_ATOMS: atom_id res chain seq x y z
N MET A 1 -7.09 2.30 12.50
CA MET A 1 -7.01 0.98 11.87
C MET A 1 -6.71 1.15 10.37
N PRO A 2 -5.43 1.16 9.95
CA PRO A 2 -5.07 1.19 8.54
C PRO A 2 -5.15 -0.20 7.89
N TYR A 3 -5.89 -0.31 6.79
CA TYR A 3 -5.94 -1.50 5.95
C TYR A 3 -5.23 -1.23 4.62
N VAL A 4 -4.12 -1.91 4.37
CA VAL A 4 -3.37 -1.79 3.12
C VAL A 4 -3.67 -2.99 2.24
N THR A 5 -4.18 -2.74 1.04
CA THR A 5 -4.25 -3.74 -0.03
C THR A 5 -3.20 -3.40 -1.08
N ILE A 6 -2.28 -4.33 -1.31
CA ILE A 6 -1.27 -4.27 -2.36
C ILE A 6 -1.78 -5.09 -3.54
N SER A 7 -1.92 -4.46 -4.71
CA SER A 7 -2.06 -5.17 -5.98
C SER A 7 -0.70 -5.16 -6.67
N ALA A 8 -0.18 -6.33 -7.02
CA ALA A 8 1.16 -6.48 -7.57
C ALA A 8 1.21 -7.50 -8.71
N SER A 9 2.16 -7.34 -9.64
CA SER A 9 2.42 -8.35 -10.67
C SER A 9 2.98 -9.65 -10.07
N GLN A 10 2.56 -10.80 -10.62
CA GLN A 10 3.12 -12.12 -10.26
C GLN A 10 4.61 -12.27 -10.59
N SER A 11 5.16 -11.39 -11.45
CA SER A 11 6.56 -11.40 -11.84
C SER A 11 7.52 -11.04 -10.71
N TYR A 12 7.05 -10.47 -9.59
CA TYR A 12 7.89 -10.22 -8.43
C TYR A 12 8.29 -11.52 -7.74
N SER A 13 9.52 -11.58 -7.22
CA SER A 13 10.00 -12.74 -6.48
C SER A 13 9.31 -12.87 -5.12
N ALA A 14 9.42 -14.05 -4.50
CA ALA A 14 8.89 -14.28 -3.15
C ALA A 14 9.48 -13.30 -2.12
N GLU A 15 10.77 -12.99 -2.20
CA GLU A 15 11.40 -12.03 -1.28
C GLU A 15 10.94 -10.60 -1.52
N GLN A 16 10.79 -10.18 -2.79
CA GLN A 16 10.24 -8.87 -3.12
C GLN A 16 8.82 -8.72 -2.56
N LYS A 17 7.98 -9.76 -2.71
CA LYS A 17 6.62 -9.80 -2.15
C LYS A 17 6.62 -9.75 -0.63
N ARG A 18 7.50 -10.49 0.04
CA ARG A 18 7.67 -10.44 1.50
C ARG A 18 8.07 -9.03 1.94
N GLN A 19 9.05 -8.44 1.26
CA GLN A 19 9.54 -7.10 1.58
C GLN A 19 8.46 -6.03 1.35
N LEU A 20 7.64 -6.13 0.29
CA LEU A 20 6.51 -5.24 0.04
C LEU A 20 5.51 -5.24 1.21
N ILE A 21 5.19 -6.42 1.76
CA ILE A 21 4.25 -6.55 2.88
C ILE A 21 4.83 -5.92 4.16
N VAL A 22 6.06 -6.30 4.52
CA VAL A 22 6.71 -5.84 5.75
C VAL A 22 6.94 -4.33 5.73
N SER A 23 7.54 -3.82 4.65
CA SER A 23 7.86 -2.39 4.52
C SER A 23 6.61 -1.52 4.39
N ALA A 24 5.50 -2.02 3.85
CA ALA A 24 4.24 -1.30 3.85
C ALA A 24 3.69 -1.09 5.28
N SER A 25 3.81 -2.11 6.13
CA SER A 25 3.44 -2.01 7.56
C SER A 25 4.31 -0.96 8.27
N GLU A 26 5.63 -1.00 8.07
CA GLU A 26 6.57 -0.02 8.64
C GLU A 26 6.31 1.40 8.17
N ALA A 27 6.02 1.59 6.87
CA ALA A 27 5.65 2.88 6.29
C ALA A 27 4.38 3.45 6.92
N VAL A 28 3.38 2.61 7.19
CA VAL A 28 2.15 3.01 7.89
C VAL A 28 2.43 3.41 9.33
N VAL A 29 3.16 2.60 10.10
CA VAL A 29 3.47 2.87 11.51
C VAL A 29 4.26 4.18 11.62
N SER A 30 5.30 4.36 10.82
CA SER A 30 6.15 5.56 10.87
C SER A 30 5.42 6.83 10.42
N SER A 31 4.61 6.76 9.36
CA SER A 31 3.96 7.95 8.79
C SER A 31 2.73 8.39 9.57
N LEU A 32 1.94 7.42 10.07
CA LEU A 32 0.68 7.71 10.74
C LEU A 32 0.77 7.68 12.27
N GLN A 33 1.90 7.20 12.82
CA GLN A 33 2.04 6.86 14.25
C GLN A 33 0.92 5.92 14.70
N ALA A 34 0.50 5.02 13.80
CA ALA A 34 -0.50 4.01 14.10
C ALA A 34 0.16 2.88 14.90
N PRO A 35 -0.47 2.38 15.96
CA PRO A 35 0.02 1.17 16.64
C PRO A 35 0.05 -0.01 15.67
N VAL A 36 1.10 -0.83 15.72
CA VAL A 36 1.35 -1.89 14.74
C VAL A 36 0.25 -2.96 14.75
N GLU A 37 -0.33 -3.23 15.91
CA GLU A 37 -1.45 -4.15 16.10
C GLU A 37 -2.72 -3.73 15.35
N ASN A 38 -2.81 -2.46 14.94
CA ASN A 38 -3.92 -1.90 14.17
C ASN A 38 -3.68 -1.88 12.66
N VAL A 39 -2.50 -2.30 12.20
CA VAL A 39 -2.11 -2.29 10.79
C VAL A 39 -2.32 -3.67 10.19
N ARG A 40 -3.01 -3.71 9.05
CA ARG A 40 -3.18 -4.94 8.26
C ARG A 40 -2.72 -4.70 6.84
N VAL A 41 -2.00 -5.67 6.28
CA VAL A 41 -1.49 -5.61 4.91
C VAL A 41 -1.84 -6.91 4.19
N LEU A 42 -2.49 -6.79 3.04
CA LEU A 42 -2.78 -7.90 2.15
C LEU A 42 -2.09 -7.68 0.81
N LEU A 43 -1.62 -8.75 0.18
CA LEU A 43 -1.02 -8.71 -1.14
C LEU A 43 -1.80 -9.63 -2.08
N ASN A 44 -2.30 -9.05 -3.16
CA ASN A 44 -3.00 -9.72 -4.26
C ASN A 44 -2.10 -9.71 -5.49
N GLU A 45 -1.83 -10.89 -6.03
CA GLU A 45 -0.99 -11.05 -7.21
C GLU A 45 -1.82 -11.21 -8.48
N TYR A 46 -1.43 -10.51 -9.54
CA TYR A 46 -2.09 -10.57 -10.83
C TYR A 46 -1.13 -11.06 -11.91
N PRO A 47 -1.51 -12.05 -12.73
CA PRO A 47 -0.76 -12.41 -13.92
C PRO A 47 -0.86 -11.27 -14.95
N GLN A 48 0.11 -11.21 -15.86
CA GLN A 48 0.32 -10.08 -16.76
C GLN A 48 -0.89 -9.78 -17.68
N GLU A 49 -1.67 -10.80 -17.99
CA GLU A 49 -2.86 -10.73 -18.86
C GLU A 49 -4.09 -10.12 -18.15
N ARG A 50 -3.98 -9.74 -16.87
CA ARG A 50 -5.11 -9.27 -16.04
C ARG A 50 -5.09 -7.77 -15.75
N TYR A 51 -4.13 -7.04 -16.29
CA TYR A 51 -4.03 -5.60 -16.13
C TYR A 51 -3.41 -4.94 -17.36
N LEU A 52 -3.60 -3.63 -17.47
CA LEU A 52 -3.06 -2.80 -18.54
C LEU A 52 -2.57 -1.49 -17.92
N ILE A 53 -1.31 -1.14 -18.16
CA ILE A 53 -0.70 0.10 -17.66
C ILE A 53 -0.29 0.95 -18.85
N ALA A 54 -0.86 2.14 -18.97
CA ALA A 54 -0.60 3.06 -20.07
C ALA A 54 -0.73 2.41 -21.47
N GLY A 55 -1.73 1.55 -21.66
CA GLY A 55 -1.96 0.85 -22.93
C GLY A 55 -1.05 -0.36 -23.19
N ARG A 56 -0.24 -0.77 -22.22
CA ARG A 56 0.77 -1.83 -22.34
C ARG A 56 0.55 -2.92 -21.30
N THR A 57 0.80 -4.18 -21.68
CA THR A 57 0.64 -5.33 -20.78
C THR A 57 1.96 -5.74 -20.14
N GLU A 58 3.10 -5.37 -20.71
CA GLU A 58 4.45 -5.74 -20.27
C GLU A 58 5.03 -4.93 -19.12
N VAL A 59 4.31 -3.92 -18.64
CA VAL A 59 4.77 -3.06 -17.54
C VAL A 59 4.34 -3.67 -16.21
N PRO A 60 5.28 -4.03 -15.30
CA PRO A 60 4.93 -4.49 -13.97
C PRO A 60 4.09 -3.47 -13.21
N MET A 61 3.03 -3.94 -12.58
CA MET A 61 2.07 -3.16 -11.82
C MET A 61 2.36 -3.28 -10.33
N LEU A 62 2.31 -2.13 -9.64
CA LEU A 62 2.34 -2.06 -8.18
C LEU A 62 1.46 -0.91 -7.70
N MET A 63 0.40 -1.24 -6.97
CA MET A 63 -0.52 -0.27 -6.41
C MET A 63 -0.83 -0.58 -4.95
N TYR A 64 -0.91 0.48 -4.15
CA TYR A 64 -1.42 0.44 -2.79
C TYR A 64 -2.79 1.12 -2.76
N GLN A 65 -3.74 0.47 -2.09
CA GLN A 65 -4.93 1.13 -1.55
C GLN A 65 -4.85 1.07 -0.04
N VAL A 66 -5.04 2.22 0.61
CA VAL A 66 -5.05 2.31 2.07
C VAL A 66 -6.40 2.84 2.52
N ASP A 67 -7.14 1.99 3.22
CA ASP A 67 -8.39 2.34 3.86
C ASP A 67 -8.09 2.80 5.30
N LEU A 68 -8.52 4.01 5.64
CA LEU A 68 -8.23 4.68 6.90
C LEU A 68 -9.54 5.07 7.59
N ILE A 69 -9.53 5.05 8.92
CA ILE A 69 -10.51 5.85 9.68
C ILE A 69 -10.13 7.32 9.50
N GLU A 70 -11.11 8.17 9.21
CA GLU A 70 -10.94 9.61 9.05
C GLU A 70 -10.23 10.30 10.24
N GLY A 71 -9.70 11.50 9.99
CA GLY A 71 -9.01 12.31 11.01
C GLY A 71 -7.49 12.33 10.90
N ARG A 72 -6.93 11.91 9.76
CA ARG A 72 -5.52 12.17 9.41
C ARG A 72 -5.41 13.45 8.59
N ASP A 73 -4.51 14.34 8.99
CA ASP A 73 -4.20 15.56 8.25
C ASP A 73 -3.46 15.26 6.93
N ASP A 74 -3.44 16.26 6.05
CA ASP A 74 -2.83 16.14 4.72
C ASP A 74 -1.33 15.88 4.77
N THR A 75 -0.63 16.37 5.81
CA THR A 75 0.81 16.13 6.00
C THR A 75 1.07 14.65 6.25
N LYS A 76 0.30 14.01 7.14
CA LYS A 76 0.39 12.57 7.43
C LYS A 76 0.00 11.74 6.21
N LYS A 77 -1.04 12.15 5.48
CA LYS A 77 -1.46 11.47 4.24
C LYS A 77 -0.38 11.56 3.15
N ALA A 78 0.20 12.73 2.92
CA ALA A 78 1.29 12.91 1.97
C ALA A 78 2.56 12.15 2.39
N GLY A 79 2.87 12.16 3.69
CA GLY A 79 3.96 11.38 4.28
C GLY A 79 3.80 9.88 4.02
N LEU A 80 2.59 9.35 4.27
CA LEU A 80 2.28 7.95 4.01
C LEU A 80 2.42 7.59 2.53
N VAL A 81 1.88 8.41 1.63
CA VAL A 81 2.01 8.20 0.18
C VAL A 81 3.48 8.11 -0.21
N ASN A 82 4.30 9.05 0.25
CA ASN A 82 5.74 9.05 -0.06
C ASN A 82 6.45 7.83 0.53
N ALA A 83 6.19 7.48 1.79
CA ALA A 83 6.80 6.34 2.45
C ALA A 83 6.49 5.02 1.74
N LEU A 84 5.22 4.79 1.36
CA LEU A 84 4.82 3.59 0.62
C LEU A 84 5.48 3.51 -0.77
N LYS A 85 5.58 4.65 -1.47
CA LYS A 85 6.26 4.68 -2.77
C LYS A 85 7.75 4.36 -2.64
N GLN A 86 8.43 4.92 -1.64
CA GLN A 86 9.85 4.63 -1.40
C GLN A 86 10.07 3.17 -1.00
N ALA A 87 9.22 2.63 -0.12
CA ALA A 87 9.25 1.22 0.28
C ALA A 87 9.10 0.28 -0.92
N ALA A 88 8.16 0.58 -1.83
CA ALA A 88 7.98 -0.15 -3.07
C ALA A 88 9.22 -0.14 -3.99
N VAL A 89 9.80 1.05 -4.22
CA VAL A 89 11.01 1.21 -5.03
C VAL A 89 12.15 0.39 -4.44
N ALA A 90 12.37 0.49 -3.13
CA ALA A 90 13.41 -0.27 -2.44
C ALA A 90 13.18 -1.80 -2.53
N ALA A 91 11.93 -2.25 -2.41
CA ALA A 91 11.60 -3.67 -2.44
C ALA A 91 11.69 -4.28 -3.85
N THR A 92 11.39 -3.52 -4.90
CA THR A 92 11.15 -4.07 -6.25
C THR A 92 12.06 -3.53 -7.34
N GLY A 93 12.68 -2.38 -7.13
CA GLY A 93 13.51 -1.69 -8.13
C GLY A 93 12.72 -0.98 -9.23
N ILE A 94 11.38 -0.95 -9.18
CA ILE A 94 10.60 -0.20 -10.17
C ILE A 94 10.73 1.31 -9.98
N ALA A 95 10.38 2.10 -10.99
CA ALA A 95 10.45 3.56 -10.88
C ALA A 95 9.39 4.11 -9.92
N LEU A 96 9.74 5.17 -9.19
CA LEU A 96 8.83 5.87 -8.26
C LEU A 96 7.54 6.35 -8.95
N GLY A 97 7.61 6.68 -10.25
CA GLY A 97 6.46 7.10 -11.05
C GLY A 97 5.44 5.98 -11.32
N ASP A 98 5.89 4.73 -11.27
CA ASP A 98 5.09 3.54 -11.59
C ASP A 98 4.38 2.95 -10.36
N VAL A 99 4.75 3.39 -9.16
CA VAL A 99 4.02 3.06 -7.92
C VAL A 99 2.82 3.98 -7.76
N LYS A 100 1.60 3.40 -7.65
CA LYS A 100 0.39 4.17 -7.32
C LYS A 100 -0.02 3.92 -5.88
N VAL A 101 -0.46 4.97 -5.20
CA VAL A 101 -1.02 4.90 -3.84
C VAL A 101 -2.35 5.66 -3.84
N ARG A 102 -3.40 5.04 -3.31
CA ARG A 102 -4.71 5.66 -3.08
C ARG A 102 -5.04 5.57 -1.60
N LEU A 103 -5.57 6.65 -1.05
CA LEU A 103 -6.07 6.70 0.33
C LEU A 103 -7.58 6.87 0.28
N CYS A 104 -8.29 6.10 1.10
CA CYS A 104 -9.74 6.19 1.26
C CYS A 104 -10.05 6.35 2.74
N ASP A 105 -10.64 7.48 3.12
CA ASP A 105 -11.12 7.68 4.48
C ASP A 105 -12.54 7.12 4.62
N PHE A 106 -12.77 6.42 5.70
CA PHE A 106 -14.06 5.94 6.16
C PHE A 106 -14.40 6.62 7.48
N ARG A 107 -15.70 6.88 7.69
CA ARG A 107 -16.17 7.31 9.00
C ARG A 107 -15.91 6.21 10.02
N ARG A 108 -15.72 6.58 11.29
CA ARG A 108 -15.37 5.61 12.34
C ARG A 108 -16.42 4.50 12.47
N GLU A 109 -17.70 4.83 12.30
CA GLU A 109 -18.83 3.90 12.34
C GLU A 109 -18.89 2.94 11.15
N ASP A 110 -18.24 3.26 10.03
CA ASP A 110 -18.26 2.44 8.81
C ASP A 110 -17.15 1.37 8.82
N MET A 111 -16.18 1.46 9.74
CA MET A 111 -15.09 0.49 9.89
C MET A 111 -15.19 -0.23 11.23
N GLY A 112 -15.47 -1.54 11.19
CA GLY A 112 -15.41 -2.40 12.37
C GLY A 112 -14.03 -2.36 13.02
N HIS A 113 -13.96 -1.93 14.27
CA HIS A 113 -12.73 -1.85 15.06
C HIS A 113 -13.01 -2.36 16.47
N PHE A 114 -11.99 -2.82 17.19
CA PHE A 114 -12.14 -3.14 18.60
C PHE A 114 -12.48 -1.85 19.37
N PRO A 115 -13.46 -1.88 20.29
CA PRO A 115 -13.66 -0.74 21.20
C PRO A 115 -12.36 -0.50 21.97
N ALA A 116 -11.95 0.76 22.03
CA ALA A 116 -10.80 1.20 22.82
C ALA A 116 -11.03 0.99 24.32
#